data_AF-A0A6C1E5P4-F1
#
_entry.id   AF-A0A6C1E5P4-F1
#
_cell.length_a   1.000
_cell.length_b   1.000
_cell.length_c   1.000
_cell.angle_alpha   90.00
_cell.angle_beta   90.00
_cell.angle_gamma   90.00
#
_symmetry.space_group_name_H-M   'P 1'
#
loop_
_entity.id
_entity.type
_entity.pdbx_description
1 polymer ?
#
loop_
_entity_poly.entity_id
_entity_poly.type
_entity_poly.pdbx_seq_one_letter_code
_entity_poly.pdbx_strand_id
1 'polypeptide(L)'
;MPSKDAESHIDKDIRKISSRNDELIKQDATLKREYTTLLRKVSSVITVLNSIDTEGGVGSTEIPRLISETTVKKVPELKWYNEQISLLTAKLENNEDTDVPEELMDAYTLYKETPLLYNDTHMP
;
A
#
# COMPACT_ATOMS: atom_id res chain seq x y z
N MET A 1 -61.82 -1.67 19.49
CA MET A 1 -61.16 -2.82 18.83
C MET A 1 -59.80 -2.33 18.34
N PRO A 2 -58.67 -2.95 18.73
CA PRO A 2 -57.38 -2.53 18.20
C PRO A 2 -57.32 -2.86 16.70
N SER A 3 -56.78 -1.95 15.91
CA SER A 3 -56.80 -2.01 14.45
C SER A 3 -55.90 -3.15 13.94
N LYS A 4 -56.51 -4.16 13.31
CA LYS A 4 -55.84 -5.32 12.67
C LYS A 4 -54.79 -4.91 11.63
N ASP A 5 -54.89 -3.69 11.11
CA ASP A 5 -53.97 -3.13 10.12
C ASP A 5 -52.61 -2.73 10.71
N ALA A 6 -52.56 -2.39 12.00
CA ALA A 6 -51.32 -2.02 12.68
C ALA A 6 -50.42 -3.24 12.92
N GLU A 7 -50.99 -4.38 13.33
CA GLU A 7 -50.27 -5.66 13.46
C GLU A 7 -49.69 -6.11 12.11
N SER A 8 -50.44 -5.96 11.02
CA SER A 8 -49.97 -6.30 9.67
C SER A 8 -48.77 -5.46 9.21
N HIS A 9 -48.73 -4.17 9.58
CA HIS A 9 -47.61 -3.30 9.25
C HIS A 9 -46.36 -3.64 10.05
N ILE A 10 -46.53 -3.92 11.35
CA ILE A 10 -45.45 -4.34 12.25
C ILE A 10 -44.83 -5.64 11.76
N ASP A 11 -45.63 -6.63 11.37
CA ASP A 11 -45.13 -7.90 10.82
C ASP A 11 -44.31 -7.73 9.54
N LYS A 12 -44.71 -6.79 8.66
CA LYS A 12 -43.96 -6.48 7.44
C LYS A 12 -42.62 -5.83 7.78
N ASP A 13 -42.57 -4.94 8.75
CA ASP A 13 -41.35 -4.27 9.16
C ASP A 13 -40.39 -5.23 9.89
N ILE A 14 -40.92 -6.13 10.73
CA ILE A 14 -40.16 -7.22 11.34
C ILE A 14 -39.50 -8.09 10.26
N ARG A 15 -40.24 -8.47 9.21
CA ARG A 15 -39.68 -9.27 8.10
C ARG A 15 -38.59 -8.51 7.34
N LYS A 16 -38.78 -7.21 7.07
CA LYS A 16 -37.76 -6.38 6.41
C LYS A 16 -36.49 -6.29 7.25
N ILE A 17 -36.63 -6.01 8.54
CA ILE A 17 -35.48 -5.90 9.47
C ILE A 17 -34.76 -7.24 9.57
N SER A 18 -35.49 -8.35 9.68
CA SER A 18 -34.90 -9.69 9.72
C SER A 18 -34.12 -10.00 8.44
N SER A 19 -34.72 -9.74 7.26
CA SER A 19 -34.06 -9.95 5.97
C SER A 19 -32.80 -9.08 5.83
N ARG A 20 -32.84 -7.84 6.32
CA ARG A 20 -31.67 -6.95 6.28
C ARG A 20 -30.57 -7.42 7.24
N ASN A 21 -30.94 -7.94 8.41
CA ASN A 21 -30.00 -8.51 9.37
C ASN A 21 -29.29 -9.75 8.77
N ASP A 22 -30.03 -10.65 8.14
CA ASP A 22 -29.46 -11.83 7.46
C ASP A 22 -28.47 -11.43 6.35
N GLU A 23 -28.75 -10.36 5.62
CA GLU A 23 -27.85 -9.82 4.61
C GLU A 23 -26.58 -9.21 5.24
N LEU A 24 -26.72 -8.44 6.32
CA LEU A 24 -25.58 -7.87 7.05
C LEU A 24 -24.67 -8.97 7.62
N ILE A 25 -25.24 -10.06 8.13
CA ILE A 25 -24.47 -11.22 8.62
C ILE A 25 -23.66 -11.86 7.47
N LYS A 26 -24.25 -12.00 6.28
CA LYS A 26 -23.54 -12.52 5.09
C LYS A 26 -22.41 -11.59 4.65
N GLN A 27 -22.65 -10.28 4.68
CA GLN A 27 -21.64 -9.26 4.35
C GLN A 27 -20.49 -9.29 5.36
N ASP A 28 -20.77 -9.33 6.66
CA ASP A 28 -19.75 -9.42 7.72
C ASP A 28 -18.88 -10.68 7.57
N ALA A 29 -19.51 -11.84 7.32
CA ALA A 29 -18.78 -13.08 7.06
C ALA A 29 -17.87 -13.00 5.82
N THR A 30 -18.31 -12.28 4.79
CA THR A 30 -17.53 -12.07 3.56
C THR A 30 -16.35 -11.12 3.81
N LEU A 31 -16.61 -9.98 4.44
CA LEU A 31 -15.58 -8.98 4.80
C LEU A 31 -14.48 -9.59 5.68
N LYS A 32 -14.84 -10.40 6.69
CA LYS A 32 -13.86 -11.11 7.52
C LYS A 32 -12.95 -12.03 6.71
N ARG A 33 -13.51 -12.73 5.72
CA ARG A 33 -12.75 -13.61 4.84
C ARG A 33 -11.80 -12.82 3.94
N GLU A 34 -12.29 -11.74 3.34
CA GLU A 34 -11.51 -10.85 2.49
C GLU A 34 -10.37 -10.17 3.26
N TYR A 35 -10.68 -9.62 4.44
CA TYR A 35 -9.69 -9.01 5.33
C TYR A 35 -8.58 -10.01 5.72
N THR A 36 -8.95 -11.23 6.11
CA THR A 36 -7.97 -12.26 6.47
C THR A 36 -7.10 -12.63 5.27
N THR A 37 -7.68 -12.64 4.06
CA THR A 37 -6.94 -12.92 2.83
C THR A 37 -5.97 -11.79 2.50
N LEU A 38 -6.42 -10.54 2.60
CA LEU A 38 -5.59 -9.36 2.42
C LEU A 38 -4.43 -9.35 3.42
N LEU A 39 -4.70 -9.61 4.70
CA LEU A 39 -3.69 -9.68 5.73
C LEU A 39 -2.61 -10.70 5.39
N ARG A 40 -2.99 -11.92 4.96
CA ARG A 40 -2.02 -12.95 4.52
C ARG A 40 -1.20 -12.49 3.32
N LYS A 41 -1.82 -11.84 2.34
CA LYS A 41 -1.09 -11.30 1.17
C LYS A 41 -0.08 -10.24 1.59
N VAL A 42 -0.47 -9.30 2.45
CA VAL A 42 0.41 -8.26 2.99
C VAL A 42 1.58 -8.89 3.77
N SER A 43 1.30 -9.84 4.66
CA SER A 43 2.36 -10.55 5.41
C SER A 43 3.32 -11.31 4.49
N SER A 44 2.80 -11.93 3.43
CA SER A 44 3.61 -12.62 2.42
C SER A 44 4.53 -11.64 1.69
N VAL A 45 4.01 -10.49 1.27
CA VAL A 45 4.79 -9.43 0.61
C VAL A 45 5.88 -8.92 1.55
N ILE A 46 5.54 -8.59 2.81
CA ILE A 46 6.50 -8.15 3.83
C ILE A 46 7.61 -9.20 4.02
N THR A 47 7.25 -10.48 4.08
CA THR A 47 8.23 -11.56 4.26
C THR A 47 9.19 -11.67 3.08
N VAL A 48 8.67 -11.57 1.85
CA VAL A 48 9.50 -11.57 0.63
C VAL A 48 10.41 -10.35 0.61
N LEU A 49 9.88 -9.15 0.88
CA LEU A 49 10.67 -7.92 0.90
C LEU A 49 11.78 -7.98 1.96
N ASN A 50 11.45 -8.41 3.19
CA ASN A 50 12.44 -8.61 4.25
C ASN A 50 13.51 -9.65 3.87
N SER A 51 13.16 -10.67 3.08
CA SER A 51 14.12 -11.69 2.62
C SER A 51 15.03 -11.23 1.48
N ILE A 52 14.63 -10.20 0.74
CA ILE A 52 15.43 -9.59 -0.33
C ILE A 52 16.42 -8.58 0.26
N ASP A 53 16.10 -7.98 1.41
CA ASP A 53 16.82 -6.83 1.95
C ASP A 53 17.70 -7.13 3.19
N THR A 54 17.98 -8.40 3.50
CA THR A 54 18.77 -8.77 4.69
C THR A 54 20.22 -8.28 4.68
N GLU A 55 20.76 -7.90 3.51
CA GLU A 55 22.11 -7.32 3.38
C GLU A 55 22.08 -5.79 3.12
N GLY A 56 20.91 -5.26 2.74
CA GLY A 56 20.67 -3.83 2.56
C GLY A 56 20.22 -3.21 3.88
N GLY A 57 21.15 -3.00 4.81
CA GLY A 57 20.83 -2.38 6.10
C GLY A 57 20.03 -1.08 5.89
N VAL A 58 19.05 -0.80 6.77
CA VAL A 58 18.17 0.39 6.74
C VAL A 58 18.99 1.63 6.41
N GLY A 59 18.95 2.05 5.15
CA GLY A 59 19.76 3.13 4.64
C GLY A 59 19.13 4.45 5.01
N SER A 60 19.90 5.31 5.68
CA SER A 60 19.61 6.74 5.76
C SER A 60 19.26 7.26 4.36
N THR A 61 18.06 7.80 4.23
CA THR A 61 17.29 8.13 3.00
C THR A 61 17.93 9.11 2.02
N GLU A 62 19.17 9.55 2.24
CA GLU A 62 19.75 10.69 1.52
C GLU A 62 20.74 10.31 0.42
N ILE A 63 21.34 9.11 0.46
CA ILE A 63 22.35 8.71 -0.53
C ILE A 63 21.93 7.38 -1.17
N PRO A 64 21.78 7.34 -2.52
CA PRO A 64 21.50 6.11 -3.23
C PRO A 64 22.57 5.05 -2.94
N ARG A 65 22.15 3.87 -2.51
CA ARG A 65 23.04 2.71 -2.34
C ARG A 65 22.96 1.79 -3.55
N LEU A 66 24.08 1.15 -3.88
CA LEU A 66 24.10 0.11 -4.90
C LEU A 66 23.38 -1.14 -4.39
N ILE A 67 22.61 -1.77 -5.27
CA ILE A 67 21.97 -3.06 -5.03
C ILE A 67 23.06 -4.12 -4.82
N SER A 68 22.91 -4.96 -3.80
CA SER A 68 23.91 -5.97 -3.45
C SER A 68 24.16 -6.99 -4.57
N GLU A 69 25.39 -7.48 -4.66
CA GLU A 69 25.77 -8.47 -5.69
C GLU A 69 25.02 -9.80 -5.53
N THR A 70 24.63 -10.15 -4.29
CA THR A 70 23.78 -11.31 -3.98
C THR A 70 22.41 -11.20 -4.63
N THR A 71 21.83 -10.00 -4.63
CA THR A 71 20.53 -9.71 -5.25
C THR A 71 20.65 -9.62 -6.77
N VAL A 72 21.71 -9.00 -7.29
CA VAL A 72 21.99 -8.97 -8.74
C VAL A 72 22.22 -10.38 -9.29
N LYS A 73 22.82 -11.30 -8.52
CA LYS A 73 22.96 -12.71 -8.92
C LYS A 73 21.61 -13.42 -9.06
N LYS A 74 20.62 -13.07 -8.24
CA LYS A 74 19.25 -13.61 -8.33
C LYS A 74 18.47 -13.00 -9.48
N VAL A 75 18.65 -11.69 -9.73
CA VAL A 75 17.96 -10.93 -10.78
C VAL A 75 18.98 -10.08 -11.54
N PRO A 76 19.57 -10.60 -12.63
CA PRO A 76 20.65 -9.93 -13.37
C PRO A 76 20.29 -8.56 -13.95
N GLU A 77 19.01 -8.37 -14.29
CA GLU A 77 18.48 -7.11 -14.83
C GLU A 77 18.68 -5.93 -13.88
N LEU A 78 18.79 -6.19 -12.57
CA LEU A 78 19.02 -5.16 -11.57
C LEU A 78 20.40 -4.48 -11.68
N LYS A 79 21.35 -5.11 -12.40
CA LYS A 79 22.67 -4.52 -12.63
C LYS A 79 22.59 -3.16 -13.33
N TRP A 80 21.63 -2.99 -14.23
CA TRP A 80 21.44 -1.73 -14.95
C TRP A 80 21.22 -0.55 -14.01
N TYR A 81 20.45 -0.74 -12.92
CA TYR A 81 20.22 0.31 -11.93
C TYR A 81 21.50 0.71 -11.20
N ASN A 82 22.37 -0.26 -10.86
CA ASN A 82 23.67 0.05 -10.27
C ASN A 82 24.53 0.90 -11.21
N GLU A 83 24.52 0.59 -12.50
CA GLU A 83 25.24 1.37 -13.52
C GLU A 83 24.69 2.81 -13.60
N GLN A 84 23.37 2.99 -13.57
CA GLN A 84 22.76 4.34 -13.56
C GLN A 84 23.07 5.12 -12.29
N ILE A 85 23.02 4.47 -11.12
CA ILE A 85 23.37 5.11 -9.84
C ILE A 85 24.82 5.59 -9.89
N SER A 86 25.75 4.77 -10.35
CA SER A 86 27.16 5.17 -10.49
C SER A 86 27.35 6.35 -11.45
N LEU A 87 26.62 6.39 -12.57
CA LEU A 87 26.67 7.51 -13.51
C LEU A 87 26.16 8.81 -12.88
N LEU A 88 25.03 8.76 -12.17
CA LEU A 88 24.46 9.93 -11.50
C LEU A 88 25.34 10.42 -10.36
N THR A 89 25.91 9.51 -9.56
CA THR A 89 26.85 9.88 -8.50
C THR A 89 28.09 10.58 -9.07
N ALA A 90 28.66 10.06 -10.16
CA ALA A 90 29.81 10.68 -10.81
C ALA A 90 29.48 12.07 -11.38
N LYS A 91 28.29 12.26 -11.96
CA LYS A 91 27.82 13.58 -12.43
C LYS A 91 27.64 14.57 -11.28
N LEU A 92 27.07 14.11 -10.17
CA LEU A 92 26.89 14.93 -8.96
C LEU A 92 28.24 15.36 -8.37
N GLU A 93 29.22 14.44 -8.30
CA GLU A 93 30.59 14.75 -7.86
C GLU A 93 31.28 15.79 -8.75
N ASN A 94 30.97 15.78 -10.05
CA ASN A 94 31.49 16.75 -11.02
C ASN A 94 30.70 18.07 -11.07
N ASN A 95 29.67 18.26 -10.22
CA ASN A 95 28.73 19.39 -10.25
C ASN A 95 28.10 19.62 -11.63
N GLU A 96 27.79 18.55 -12.36
CA GLU A 96 27.01 18.64 -13.59
C GLU A 96 25.51 18.73 -13.25
N ASP A 97 24.85 19.78 -13.74
CA ASP A 97 23.40 19.89 -13.63
C ASP A 97 22.72 18.80 -14.46
N THR A 98 21.73 18.15 -13.86
CA THR A 98 20.89 17.15 -14.52
C THR A 98 19.46 17.67 -14.57
N ASP A 99 18.94 17.89 -15.78
CA ASP A 99 17.54 18.25 -15.97
C ASP A 99 16.65 17.06 -15.62
N VAL A 100 15.85 17.19 -14.57
CA VAL A 100 14.84 16.22 -14.19
C VAL A 100 13.51 16.62 -14.85
N PRO A 101 12.89 15.73 -15.65
CA PRO A 101 11.57 15.97 -16.23
C PRO A 101 10.53 16.41 -15.18
N GLU A 102 9.70 17.38 -15.54
CA GLU A 102 8.66 17.94 -14.67
C GLU A 102 7.72 16.85 -14.14
N GLU A 103 7.37 15.88 -14.99
CA GLU A 103 6.47 14.78 -14.62
C GLU A 103 7.07 13.88 -13.51
N LEU A 104 8.40 13.74 -13.48
CA LEU A 104 9.08 12.98 -12.43
C LEU A 104 9.12 13.78 -11.13
N MET A 105 9.28 15.10 -11.21
CA MET A 105 9.23 15.98 -10.05
C MET A 105 7.83 16.00 -9.43
N ASP A 106 6.79 16.06 -10.27
CA ASP A 106 5.40 15.99 -9.84
C ASP A 106 5.08 14.66 -9.17
N ALA A 107 5.51 13.54 -9.77
CA ALA A 107 5.31 12.21 -9.20
C ALA A 107 6.04 12.05 -7.86
N TYR A 108 7.26 12.58 -7.75
CA TYR A 108 8.03 12.57 -6.50
C TYR A 108 7.37 13.42 -5.41
N THR A 109 6.89 14.61 -5.78
CA THR A 109 6.17 15.52 -4.88
C THR A 109 4.91 14.84 -4.37
N LEU A 110 4.11 14.24 -5.26
CA LEU A 110 2.93 13.47 -4.88
C LEU A 110 3.29 12.31 -3.94
N TYR A 111 4.34 11.55 -4.23
CA TYR A 111 4.80 10.48 -3.35
C TYR A 111 5.16 10.99 -1.95
N LYS A 112 5.86 12.14 -1.85
CA LYS A 112 6.27 12.74 -0.59
C LYS A 112 5.11 13.33 0.21
N GLU A 113 4.15 13.92 -0.48
CA GLU A 113 3.04 14.63 0.14
C GLU A 113 1.82 13.74 0.39
N THR A 114 1.71 12.59 -0.29
CA THR A 114 0.57 11.67 -0.11
C THR A 114 0.61 11.07 1.30
N PRO A 115 -0.36 11.40 2.17
CA PRO A 115 -0.46 10.81 3.50
C PRO A 115 -0.78 9.32 3.34
N LEU A 116 0.08 8.45 3.86
CA LEU A 116 -0.13 7.00 3.77
C LEU A 116 -1.16 6.51 4.79
N LEU A 117 -1.33 7.26 5.89
CA LEU A 117 -2.31 6.97 6.93
C LEU A 117 -3.31 8.13 7.06
N TYR A 118 -4.55 7.80 7.41
CA TYR A 118 -5.62 8.78 7.67
C TYR A 118 -5.26 9.80 8.77
N ASN A 119 -4.33 9.47 9.67
CA ASN A 119 -3.88 10.36 10.74
C ASN A 119 -2.66 11.22 10.35
N ASP A 120 -2.02 10.97 9.20
CA ASP A 120 -0.84 11.73 8.76
C ASP A 120 -1.21 13.15 8.29
N THR A 121 -2.49 13.41 7.99
CA THR A 121 -3.01 14.76 7.65
C THR A 121 -3.12 15.70 8.86
N HIS A 122 -2.74 15.24 10.06
CA HIS A 122 -2.80 16.00 11.31
C HIS A 122 -1.44 16.16 12.00
N MET A 123 -0.34 16.21 11.23
CA MET A 123 0.88 16.81 11.76
C MET A 123 0.82 18.35 11.63
N PRO A 124 1.17 19.10 12.70
CA PRO A 124 1.16 20.57 12.70
C PRO A 124 2.25 21.18 11.80
#